data_AF-A0A7K2Q6S2-F1
#
_entry.id   AF-A0A7K2Q6S2-F1
#
_cell.length_a   1.000
_cell.length_b   1.000
_cell.length_c   1.000
_cell.angle_alpha   90.00
_cell.angle_beta   90.00
_cell.angle_gamma   90.00
#
_symmetry.space_group_name_H-M   'P 1'
#
loop_
_entity.id
_entity.type
_entity.pdbx_description
1 polymer ?
#
loop_
_entity_poly.entity_id
_entity_poly.type
_entity_poly.pdbx_seq_one_letter_code
_entity_poly.pdbx_strand_id
1 'polypeptide(L)'
;MQSANPIPSTAPAADDRLTPAYYVRPEGLGPYITGLLTGCSSVFDIKATMAADLDRGGEDLLDGRGVVEDGALLQGDVIVQAGARIEAGAQVIGPVLVCAGA
;
A
#
# COMPACT_ATOMS: atom_id res chain seq x y z
N MET A 1 22.97 -15.09 -49.64
CA MET A 1 22.83 -15.27 -48.18
C MET A 1 22.91 -13.89 -47.55
N GLN A 2 21.76 -13.31 -47.21
CA GLN A 2 21.66 -11.96 -46.68
C GLN A 2 21.56 -12.08 -45.16
N SER A 3 22.64 -11.78 -44.45
CA SER A 3 22.69 -11.82 -42.99
C SER A 3 21.81 -10.70 -42.45
N ALA A 4 20.67 -11.08 -41.84
CA ALA A 4 19.81 -10.15 -41.13
C ALA A 4 20.58 -9.60 -39.92
N ASN A 5 20.72 -8.28 -39.88
CA ASN A 5 21.29 -7.58 -38.74
C ASN A 5 20.25 -7.62 -37.60
N PRO A 6 20.57 -8.10 -36.39
CA PRO A 6 19.62 -8.08 -35.28
C PRO A 6 19.39 -6.63 -34.87
N ILE A 7 18.14 -6.17 -34.98
CA ILE A 7 17.72 -4.89 -34.42
C ILE A 7 17.79 -5.06 -32.91
N PRO A 8 18.61 -4.27 -32.18
CA PRO A 8 18.59 -4.31 -30.73
C PRO A 8 17.19 -3.89 -30.27
N SER A 9 16.48 -4.84 -29.66
CA SER A 9 15.22 -4.57 -28.96
C SER A 9 15.56 -3.81 -27.69
N THR A 10 15.79 -2.51 -27.79
CA THR A 10 15.74 -1.61 -26.63
C THR A 10 14.29 -1.56 -26.20
N ALA A 11 13.92 -2.40 -25.23
CA ALA A 11 12.75 -2.15 -24.42
C ALA A 11 12.78 -0.67 -24.00
N PRO A 12 11.67 0.08 -24.12
CA PRO A 12 11.66 1.47 -23.72
C PRO A 12 12.18 1.56 -22.29
N ALA A 13 13.16 2.43 -22.06
CA ALA A 13 13.66 2.67 -20.71
C ALA A 13 12.46 3.03 -19.82
N ALA A 14 12.31 2.36 -18.68
CA ALA A 14 11.23 2.64 -17.75
C ALA A 14 11.26 4.13 -17.38
N ASP A 15 10.11 4.82 -17.52
CA ASP A 15 10.01 6.21 -17.08
C ASP A 15 10.06 6.23 -15.55
N ASP A 16 11.17 6.69 -15.00
CA ASP A 16 11.44 6.72 -13.57
C ASP A 16 10.34 7.46 -12.80
N ARG A 17 9.69 8.44 -13.44
CA ARG A 17 8.55 9.21 -12.90
C ARG A 17 7.29 8.38 -12.67
N LEU A 18 7.25 7.15 -13.17
CA LEU A 18 6.16 6.22 -12.92
C LEU A 18 6.48 5.25 -11.78
N THR A 19 7.71 5.21 -11.28
CA THR A 19 8.05 4.36 -10.13
C THR A 19 7.57 5.02 -8.83
N PRO A 20 7.08 4.25 -7.84
CA PRO A 20 6.70 4.82 -6.55
C PRO A 20 7.86 5.55 -5.84
N ALA A 21 9.08 5.03 -6.01
CA ALA A 21 10.31 5.58 -5.41
C ALA A 21 10.63 7.01 -5.87
N TYR A 22 10.10 7.44 -7.02
CA TYR A 22 10.25 8.82 -7.49
C TYR A 22 9.54 9.85 -6.59
N TYR A 23 8.40 9.48 -6.01
CA TYR A 23 7.57 10.38 -5.20
C TYR A 23 7.73 10.18 -3.71
N VAL A 24 7.93 8.93 -3.30
CA VAL A 24 7.87 8.55 -1.89
C VAL A 24 9.15 7.84 -1.52
N ARG A 25 9.81 8.33 -0.46
CA ARG A 25 10.90 7.60 0.16
C ARG A 25 10.34 6.64 1.21
N PRO A 26 10.83 5.39 1.27
CA PRO A 26 10.29 4.39 2.20
C PRO A 26 10.66 4.66 3.66
N GLU A 27 11.58 5.59 3.94
CA GLU A 27 11.99 5.87 5.32
C GLU A 27 10.84 6.39 6.19
N GLY A 28 10.56 5.69 7.29
CA GLY A 28 9.50 6.05 8.23
C GLY A 28 8.10 5.61 7.81
N LEU A 29 7.96 4.97 6.65
CA LEU A 29 6.69 4.34 6.27
C LEU A 29 6.53 3.01 7.02
N GLY A 30 5.33 2.78 7.55
CA GLY A 30 4.99 1.52 8.22
C GLY A 30 5.22 0.31 7.31
N PRO A 31 5.35 -0.90 7.88
CA PRO A 31 5.74 -2.11 7.15
C PRO A 31 4.82 -2.42 5.97
N TYR A 32 3.50 -2.22 6.14
CA TYR A 32 2.53 -2.41 5.07
C TYR A 32 2.79 -1.50 3.86
N ILE A 33 2.93 -0.18 4.08
CA ILE A 33 3.14 0.78 2.99
C ILE A 33 4.47 0.50 2.29
N THR A 34 5.53 0.19 3.06
CA THR A 34 6.82 -0.20 2.48
C THR A 34 6.70 -1.44 1.60
N GLY A 35 5.99 -2.47 2.05
CA GLY A 35 5.72 -3.69 1.27
C GLY A 35 4.92 -3.41 0.00
N LEU A 36 3.83 -2.66 0.11
CA LEU A 36 2.98 -2.24 -1.00
C LEU A 36 3.78 -1.51 -2.09
N LEU A 37 4.58 -0.52 -1.70
CA LEU A 37 5.37 0.28 -2.64
C LEU A 37 6.50 -0.54 -3.29
N THR A 38 7.13 -1.45 -2.54
CA THR A 38 8.18 -2.34 -3.06
C THR A 38 7.63 -3.34 -4.07
N GLY A 39 6.38 -3.79 -3.90
CA GLY A 39 5.71 -4.70 -4.83
C GLY A 39 5.18 -4.04 -6.11
N CYS A 40 5.15 -2.71 -6.18
CA CYS A 40 4.60 -1.97 -7.32
C CYS A 40 5.71 -1.49 -8.27
N SER A 41 5.67 -1.99 -9.50
CA SER A 41 6.53 -1.53 -10.60
C SER A 41 6.16 -0.13 -11.10
N SER A 42 4.90 0.26 -10.94
CA SER A 42 4.35 1.56 -11.34
C SER A 42 3.42 2.12 -10.27
N VAL A 43 3.32 3.44 -10.16
CA VAL A 43 2.34 4.13 -9.31
C VAL A 43 0.89 3.75 -9.65
N PHE A 44 0.64 3.31 -10.88
CA PHE A 44 -0.67 2.83 -11.30
C PHE A 44 -1.03 1.47 -10.69
N ASP A 45 -0.04 0.68 -10.27
CA ASP A 45 -0.24 -0.63 -9.64
C ASP A 45 -0.76 -0.47 -8.20
N ILE A 46 -0.37 0.62 -7.52
CA ILE A 46 -0.60 0.86 -6.08
C ILE A 46 -2.06 0.65 -5.71
N LYS A 47 -2.99 1.27 -6.45
CA LYS A 47 -4.41 1.20 -6.12
C LYS A 47 -4.95 -0.23 -6.21
N ALA A 48 -4.58 -0.96 -7.26
CA ALA A 48 -5.07 -2.32 -7.49
C ALA A 48 -4.48 -3.29 -6.45
N THR A 49 -3.19 -3.16 -6.17
CA THR A 49 -2.51 -3.97 -5.14
C THR A 49 -3.09 -3.72 -3.76
N MET A 50 -3.24 -2.45 -3.36
CA MET A 50 -3.83 -2.06 -2.08
C MET A 50 -5.26 -2.58 -1.91
N ALA A 51 -6.10 -2.44 -2.94
CA ALA A 51 -7.47 -2.95 -2.89
C ALA A 51 -7.50 -4.47 -2.72
N ALA A 52 -6.66 -5.19 -3.47
CA ALA A 52 -6.57 -6.63 -3.37
C ALA A 52 -6.04 -7.12 -2.00
N ASP A 53 -5.16 -6.35 -1.35
CA ASP A 53 -4.67 -6.66 -0.01
C ASP A 53 -5.75 -6.44 1.06
N LEU A 54 -6.52 -5.36 0.94
CA LEU A 54 -7.68 -5.08 1.80
C LEU A 54 -8.78 -6.15 1.65
N ASP A 55 -9.06 -6.59 0.42
CA ASP A 55 -10.04 -7.65 0.16
C ASP A 55 -9.61 -9.01 0.72
N ARG A 56 -8.30 -9.26 0.80
CA ARG A 56 -7.73 -10.52 1.33
C ARG A 56 -7.62 -10.54 2.85
N GLY A 57 -7.69 -9.38 3.52
CA GLY A 57 -7.54 -9.27 4.98
C GLY A 57 -6.21 -9.86 5.49
N GLY A 58 -5.12 -9.68 4.75
CA GLY A 58 -3.86 -10.40 4.94
C GLY A 58 -3.29 -10.30 6.37
N GLU A 59 -2.69 -11.39 6.85
CA GLU A 59 -2.16 -11.50 8.22
C GLU A 59 -1.10 -10.42 8.55
N ASP A 60 -0.33 -9.97 7.53
CA ASP A 60 0.65 -8.88 7.65
C ASP A 60 0.02 -7.51 7.99
N LEU A 61 -1.30 -7.36 7.84
CA LEU A 61 -2.02 -6.16 8.25
C LEU A 61 -2.25 -6.11 9.77
N LEU A 62 -2.23 -7.26 10.45
CA LEU A 62 -2.68 -7.43 11.83
C LEU A 62 -1.61 -7.12 12.89
N ASP A 63 -0.45 -6.58 12.50
CA ASP A 63 0.66 -6.34 13.42
C ASP A 63 0.34 -5.21 14.41
N GLY A 64 -0.07 -5.63 15.62
CA GLY A 64 -0.41 -4.79 16.74
C GLY A 64 -1.82 -4.19 16.67
N ARG A 65 -2.38 -3.84 17.84
CA ARG A 65 -3.65 -3.11 17.94
C ARG A 65 -3.37 -1.68 18.35
N GLY A 66 -3.79 -0.73 17.51
CA GLY A 66 -3.86 0.68 17.88
C GLY A 66 -4.99 0.97 18.87
N VAL A 67 -5.17 2.26 19.18
CA VAL A 67 -6.17 2.69 20.16
C VAL A 67 -7.48 3.00 19.43
N VAL A 68 -8.58 2.45 19.93
CA VAL A 68 -9.92 2.85 19.53
C VAL A 68 -10.59 3.40 20.78
N GLU A 69 -10.98 4.66 20.74
CA GLU A 69 -11.66 5.30 21.86
C GLU A 69 -13.12 4.89 21.98
N ASP A 70 -13.61 4.97 23.22
CA ASP A 70 -15.01 4.72 23.54
C ASP A 70 -15.93 5.64 22.72
N GLY A 71 -16.94 5.03 22.10
CA GLY A 71 -17.91 5.74 21.27
C GLY A 71 -17.53 5.83 19.79
N ALA A 72 -16.36 5.34 19.36
CA ALA A 72 -16.10 5.10 17.94
C ALA A 72 -16.96 3.95 17.40
N LEU A 73 -17.49 4.10 16.20
CA LEU A 73 -18.26 3.07 15.50
C LEU A 73 -17.42 2.45 14.38
N LEU A 74 -17.13 1.16 14.53
CA LEU A 74 -16.43 0.35 13.54
C LEU A 74 -17.39 -0.68 12.95
N GLN A 75 -17.53 -0.70 11.63
CA GLN A 75 -18.38 -1.67 10.92
C GLN A 75 -17.58 -2.36 9.81
N GLY A 76 -17.64 -3.69 9.73
CA GLY A 76 -16.88 -4.47 8.75
C GLY A 76 -15.40 -4.64 9.15
N ASP A 77 -14.57 -5.02 8.18
CA ASP A 77 -13.15 -5.29 8.42
C ASP A 77 -12.36 -3.99 8.58
N VAL A 78 -12.08 -3.63 9.83
CA VAL A 78 -11.28 -2.45 10.17
C VAL A 78 -10.07 -2.87 11.00
N ILE A 79 -8.88 -2.65 10.44
CA ILE A 79 -7.61 -3.00 11.04
C ILE A 79 -6.93 -1.70 11.51
N VAL A 80 -6.57 -1.65 12.79
CA VAL A 80 -5.93 -0.47 13.40
C VAL A 80 -4.56 -0.89 13.90
N GLN A 81 -3.51 -0.43 13.23
CA GLN A 81 -2.13 -0.80 13.57
C GLN A 81 -1.67 -0.17 14.89
N ALA A 82 -0.68 -0.79 15.54
CA ALA A 82 -0.07 -0.20 16.72
C ALA A 82 0.46 1.23 16.44
N GLY A 83 0.15 2.17 17.33
CA GLY A 83 0.51 3.59 17.16
C GLY A 83 -0.45 4.41 16.30
N ALA A 84 -1.53 3.80 15.79
CA ALA A 84 -2.67 4.53 15.24
C ALA A 84 -3.76 4.78 16.28
N ARG A 85 -4.57 5.82 16.09
CA ARG A 85 -5.69 6.16 16.98
C ARG A 85 -6.97 6.46 16.23
N ILE A 86 -8.07 5.81 16.63
CA ILE A 86 -9.42 6.18 16.23
C ILE A 86 -10.07 6.93 17.40
N GLU A 87 -10.35 8.22 17.19
CA GLU A 87 -10.94 9.11 18.19
C GLU A 87 -12.41 8.79 18.50
N ALA A 88 -12.88 9.20 19.68
CA ALA A 88 -14.26 9.03 20.09
C ALA A 88 -15.24 9.65 19.08
N GLY A 89 -16.30 8.92 18.73
CA GLY A 89 -17.33 9.39 17.81
C GLY A 89 -16.96 9.27 16.32
N ALA A 90 -15.75 8.81 15.97
CA ALA A 90 -15.41 8.50 14.59
C ALA A 90 -16.26 7.33 14.07
N GLN A 91 -16.62 7.39 12.78
CA GLN A 91 -17.31 6.31 12.09
C GLN A 91 -16.42 5.76 10.97
N VAL A 92 -16.07 4.48 11.05
CA VAL A 92 -15.23 3.80 10.06
C VAL A 92 -15.96 2.56 9.56
N ILE A 93 -16.13 2.49 8.24
CA ILE A 93 -16.82 1.40 7.56
C ILE A 93 -15.82 0.72 6.63
N GLY A 94 -15.55 -0.55 6.90
CA GLY A 94 -14.56 -1.38 6.21
C GLY A 94 -14.92 -1.72 4.76
N PRO A 95 -13.94 -2.24 4.00
CA PRO A 95 -12.60 -2.61 4.45
C PRO A 95 -11.66 -1.41 4.61
N VAL A 96 -11.02 -1.28 5.78
CA VAL A 96 -10.12 -0.15 6.12
C VAL A 96 -8.89 -0.64 6.89
N LEU A 97 -7.73 -0.08 6.54
CA LEU A 97 -6.50 -0.16 7.32
C LEU A 97 -6.11 1.24 7.82
N VAL A 98 -5.99 1.40 9.14
CA VAL A 98 -5.45 2.60 9.78
C VAL A 98 -4.00 2.33 10.16
N CYS A 99 -3.09 3.03 9.48
CA CYS A 99 -1.64 2.85 9.65
C CYS A 99 -1.10 3.58 10.88
N ALA A 100 0.03 3.11 11.42
CA ALA A 100 0.72 3.79 12.52
C ALA A 100 0.98 5.28 12.20
N GLY A 101 0.74 6.16 13.18
CA GLY A 101 0.90 7.61 13.04
C GLY A 101 -0.30 8.35 12.43
N ALA A 102 -1.38 7.63 12.10
CA ALA A 102 -2.69 8.21 11.79
C ALA A 102 -3.53 8.48 13.05
#